data_AF-A0A953JTX5-F1
#
_entry.id   AF-A0A953JTX5-F1
#
_cell.length_a   1.000
_cell.length_b   1.000
_cell.length_c   1.000
_cell.angle_alpha   90.00
_cell.angle_beta   90.00
_cell.angle_gamma   90.00
#
_symmetry.space_group_name_H-M   'P 1'
#
loop_
_entity.id
_entity.type
_entity.pdbx_description
1 polymer ?
#
loop_
_entity_poly.entity_id
_entity_poly.type
_entity_poly.pdbx_seq_one_letter_code
_entity_poly.pdbx_strand_id
1 'polypeptide(L)'
;MNSQANENDSAGAWQLSLQSLLLIAAGIVVAITIAVALIRQRESVIAAMRDTLGPPLKSLHAPLDRALDAVPMSVAQGCTIGLFVMAAIFAWCMPRRYIYLGAPDQARWRDLRIWATLVLVPYMIIYYWLGI
;
A
#
# COMPACT_ATOMS: atom_id res chain seq x y z
N MET A 1 -45.71 49.23 15.81
CA MET A 1 -44.27 49.35 16.17
C MET A 1 -43.53 48.01 16.23
N ASN A 2 -44.19 46.85 16.35
CA ASN A 2 -43.48 45.54 16.43
C ASN A 2 -43.03 44.93 15.09
N SER A 3 -43.56 45.37 13.94
CA SER A 3 -43.21 44.77 12.64
C SER A 3 -41.82 45.17 12.14
N GLN A 4 -41.41 46.41 12.39
CA GLN A 4 -40.11 46.93 11.94
C GLN A 4 -38.95 46.40 12.78
N ALA A 5 -39.19 46.05 14.05
CA ALA A 5 -38.18 45.41 14.91
C ALA A 5 -37.88 43.97 14.46
N ASN A 6 -38.92 43.19 14.12
CA ASN A 6 -38.77 41.82 13.62
C ASN A 6 -37.99 41.77 12.27
N GLU A 7 -38.28 42.70 11.37
CA GLU A 7 -37.61 42.76 10.06
C GLU A 7 -36.10 43.01 10.19
N ASN A 8 -35.69 43.91 11.09
CA ASN A 8 -34.27 44.20 11.35
C ASN A 8 -33.54 43.02 12.02
N ASP A 9 -34.21 42.31 12.94
CA ASP A 9 -33.64 41.12 13.59
C ASP A 9 -33.45 39.97 12.59
N SER A 10 -34.40 39.81 11.66
CA SER A 10 -34.32 38.78 10.62
C SER A 10 -33.18 39.06 9.62
N ALA A 11 -32.99 40.32 9.21
CA ALA A 11 -31.91 40.72 8.30
C ALA A 11 -30.52 40.50 8.93
N GLY A 12 -30.36 40.79 10.23
CA GLY A 12 -29.13 40.51 10.97
C GLY A 12 -28.82 39.00 11.07
N ALA A 13 -29.85 38.17 11.26
CA ALA A 13 -29.69 36.72 11.30
C ALA A 13 -29.20 36.13 9.97
N TRP A 14 -29.68 36.65 8.83
CA TRP A 14 -29.19 36.24 7.50
C TRP A 14 -27.76 36.71 7.22
N GLN A 15 -27.34 37.87 7.73
CA GLN A 15 -25.95 38.32 7.57
C GLN A 15 -24.96 37.47 8.37
N LEU A 16 -25.31 37.08 9.60
CA LEU A 16 -24.47 36.22 10.45
C LEU A 16 -24.35 34.79 9.88
N SER A 17 -25.40 34.26 9.27
CA SER A 17 -25.36 32.95 8.61
C SER A 17 -24.51 32.97 7.34
N LEU A 18 -24.60 34.03 6.53
CA LEU A 18 -23.76 34.22 5.33
C LEU A 18 -22.27 34.37 5.67
N GLN A 19 -21.92 35.13 6.71
CA GLN A 19 -20.52 35.24 7.15
C GLN A 19 -19.95 33.89 7.61
N SER A 20 -20.74 33.11 8.34
CA SER A 20 -20.33 31.77 8.80
C SER A 20 -20.07 30.83 7.62
N LEU A 21 -20.92 30.86 6.58
CA LEU A 21 -20.73 30.08 5.36
C LEU A 21 -19.48 30.51 4.58
N LEU A 22 -19.20 31.82 4.49
CA LEU A 22 -18.00 32.34 3.84
C LEU A 22 -16.72 31.91 4.56
N LEU A 23 -16.72 31.90 5.89
CA LEU A 23 -15.58 31.43 6.69
C LEU A 23 -15.32 29.94 6.50
N ILE A 24 -16.38 29.12 6.44
CA ILE A 24 -16.27 27.68 6.15
C ILE A 24 -15.70 27.48 4.73
N ALA A 25 -16.22 28.19 3.74
CA ALA A 25 -15.74 28.09 2.35
C ALA A 25 -14.26 28.51 2.23
N ALA A 26 -13.86 29.62 2.87
CA ALA A 26 -12.46 30.06 2.90
C ALA A 26 -11.56 29.03 3.60
N GLY A 27 -12.00 28.45 4.71
CA GLY A 27 -11.26 27.40 5.41
C GLY A 27 -11.04 26.16 4.55
N ILE A 28 -12.06 25.75 3.78
CA ILE A 28 -11.95 24.62 2.84
C ILE A 28 -10.93 24.93 1.73
N VAL A 29 -10.97 26.12 1.14
CA VAL A 29 -10.02 26.52 0.07
C VAL A 29 -8.58 26.54 0.58
N VAL A 30 -8.36 27.06 1.79
CA VAL A 30 -7.03 27.05 2.43
C VAL A 30 -6.56 25.63 2.70
N ALA A 31 -7.43 24.76 3.24
CA ALA A 31 -7.09 23.35 3.49
C ALA A 31 -6.74 22.61 2.18
N ILE A 32 -7.48 22.83 1.11
CA ILE A 32 -7.20 22.26 -0.22
C ILE A 32 -5.84 22.76 -0.73
N THR A 33 -5.56 24.05 -0.62
CA THR A 33 -4.29 24.64 -1.08
C THR A 33 -3.10 24.05 -0.32
N ILE A 34 -3.22 23.87 1.00
CA ILE A 34 -2.20 23.25 1.83
C ILE A 34 -2.01 21.78 1.45
N ALA A 35 -3.10 21.03 1.27
CA ALA A 35 -3.04 19.63 0.85
C ALA A 35 -2.32 19.47 -0.50
N VAL A 36 -2.65 20.31 -1.48
CA VAL A 36 -2.00 20.32 -2.80
C VAL A 36 -0.52 20.67 -2.69
N ALA A 37 -0.16 21.64 -1.84
CA ALA A 37 1.25 22.00 -1.61
C ALA A 37 2.04 20.84 -0.99
N LEU A 38 1.46 20.10 -0.04
CA LEU A 38 2.09 18.91 0.57
C LEU A 38 2.27 17.77 -0.42
N ILE A 39 1.30 17.54 -1.32
CA ILE A 39 1.41 16.55 -2.39
C ILE A 39 2.55 16.93 -3.34
N ARG A 40 2.60 18.19 -3.78
CA ARG A 40 3.65 18.68 -4.69
C ARG A 40 5.05 18.61 -4.06
N GLN A 41 5.16 18.86 -2.75
CA GLN A 41 6.42 18.72 -2.02
C GLN A 41 6.89 17.27 -1.97
N ARG A 42 5.99 16.28 -1.83
CA ARG A 42 6.37 14.86 -1.89
C ARG A 42 6.91 14.48 -3.26
N GLU A 43 6.24 14.93 -4.32
CA GLU A 43 6.66 14.63 -5.68
C GLU A 43 8.03 15.21 -6.02
N SER A 44 8.32 16.44 -5.57
CA SER A 44 9.62 17.07 -5.80
C SER A 44 10.76 16.38 -5.03
N VAL A 45 10.51 15.92 -3.81
CA VAL A 45 11.48 15.14 -3.03
C VAL A 45 11.75 13.79 -3.69
N ILE A 46 10.71 13.10 -4.17
CA ILE A 46 10.85 11.82 -4.87
C ILE A 46 11.61 12.01 -6.19
N ALA A 47 11.34 13.09 -6.93
CA ALA A 47 12.06 13.44 -8.15
C ALA A 47 13.54 13.74 -7.88
N ALA A 48 13.84 14.58 -6.87
CA ALA A 48 15.20 14.90 -6.48
C ALA A 48 15.98 13.66 -6.02
N MET A 49 15.34 12.77 -5.27
CA MET A 49 15.93 11.48 -4.89
C MET A 49 16.18 10.62 -6.13
N ARG A 50 15.22 10.50 -7.05
CA ARG A 50 15.39 9.72 -8.29
C ARG A 50 16.54 10.25 -9.15
N ASP A 51 16.71 11.55 -9.25
CA ASP A 51 17.75 12.15 -10.10
C ASP A 51 19.14 12.05 -9.46
N THR A 52 19.21 12.10 -8.12
CA THR A 52 20.48 11.97 -7.38
C THR A 52 20.90 10.52 -7.21
N LEU A 53 19.96 9.64 -6.84
CA LEU A 53 20.20 8.23 -6.54
C LEU A 53 20.06 7.34 -7.78
N GLY A 54 19.32 7.75 -8.80
CA GLY A 54 19.13 6.98 -10.04
C GLY A 54 20.44 6.63 -10.74
N PRO A 55 21.34 7.59 -11.03
CA PRO A 55 22.63 7.31 -11.69
C PRO A 55 23.53 6.32 -10.93
N PRO A 56 23.78 6.45 -9.61
CA PRO A 56 24.59 5.49 -8.88
C PRO A 56 23.91 4.12 -8.74
N LEU A 57 22.58 4.07 -8.53
CA LEU A 57 21.86 2.79 -8.50
C LEU A 57 21.94 2.08 -9.85
N LYS A 58 21.81 2.80 -10.97
CA LYS A 58 21.98 2.24 -12.32
C LYS A 58 23.36 1.67 -12.56
N SER A 59 24.39 2.35 -12.10
CA SER A 59 25.76 1.83 -12.18
C SER A 59 25.94 0.54 -11.38
N LEU A 60 25.29 0.46 -10.20
CA LEU A 60 25.38 -0.71 -9.32
C LEU A 60 24.59 -1.93 -9.83
N HIS A 61 23.40 -1.74 -10.39
CA HIS A 61 22.59 -2.84 -10.92
C HIS A 61 22.93 -3.21 -12.37
N ALA A 62 23.55 -2.33 -13.16
CA ALA A 62 23.94 -2.65 -14.55
C ALA A 62 24.74 -3.97 -14.72
N PRO A 63 25.72 -4.32 -13.86
CA PRO A 63 26.37 -5.63 -13.96
C PRO A 63 25.44 -6.79 -13.55
N LEU A 64 24.52 -6.55 -12.61
CA LEU A 64 23.54 -7.54 -12.16
C LEU A 64 22.51 -7.82 -13.25
N ASP A 65 21.98 -6.78 -13.91
CA ASP A 65 21.03 -6.90 -15.01
C ASP A 65 21.63 -7.69 -16.18
N ARG A 66 22.89 -7.42 -16.54
CA ARG A 66 23.59 -8.21 -17.57
C ARG A 66 23.77 -9.68 -17.17
N ALA A 67 24.00 -9.94 -15.89
CA ALA A 67 24.10 -11.30 -15.38
C ALA A 67 22.74 -12.00 -15.35
N LEU A 68 21.65 -11.29 -15.05
CA LEU A 68 20.28 -11.82 -15.09
C LEU A 68 19.78 -12.02 -16.52
N ASP A 69 20.09 -11.12 -17.46
CA ASP A 69 19.73 -11.24 -18.87
C ASP A 69 20.43 -12.43 -19.56
N ALA A 70 21.61 -12.82 -19.07
CA ALA A 70 22.31 -14.01 -19.55
C ALA A 70 21.65 -15.33 -19.09
N VAL A 71 20.71 -15.27 -18.15
CA VAL A 71 20.01 -16.43 -17.61
C VAL A 71 18.71 -16.65 -18.39
N PRO A 72 18.49 -17.84 -18.99
CA PRO A 72 17.25 -18.11 -19.70
C PRO A 72 16.05 -18.05 -18.74
N MET A 73 14.90 -17.56 -19.24
CA MET A 73 13.65 -17.37 -18.47
C MET A 73 13.25 -18.60 -17.65
N SER A 74 13.56 -19.80 -18.16
CA SER A 74 13.30 -21.08 -17.50
C SER A 74 14.02 -21.24 -16.15
N VAL A 75 15.20 -20.66 -15.99
CA VAL A 75 15.96 -20.70 -14.73
C VAL A 75 15.39 -19.70 -13.72
N ALA A 76 14.92 -18.53 -14.17
CA ALA A 76 14.22 -17.59 -13.30
C ALA A 76 12.91 -18.19 -12.75
N GLN A 77 12.16 -18.90 -13.62
CA GLN A 77 10.98 -19.67 -13.22
C GLN A 77 11.35 -20.79 -12.24
N GLY A 78 12.43 -21.53 -12.50
CA GLY A 78 12.95 -22.56 -11.62
C GLY A 78 13.34 -22.03 -10.23
N CYS A 79 14.02 -20.88 -10.16
CA CYS A 79 14.36 -20.23 -8.89
C CYS A 79 13.12 -19.78 -8.12
N THR A 80 12.11 -19.26 -8.81
CA THR A 80 10.85 -18.80 -8.19
C THR A 80 10.10 -19.99 -7.59
N ILE A 81 9.88 -21.05 -8.37
CA ILE A 81 9.26 -22.29 -7.90
C ILE A 81 10.08 -22.89 -6.76
N GLY A 82 11.41 -22.91 -6.90
CA GLY A 82 12.34 -23.41 -5.89
C GLY A 82 12.22 -22.67 -4.56
N LEU A 83 12.14 -21.34 -4.58
CA LEU A 83 11.94 -20.50 -3.38
C LEU A 83 10.59 -20.79 -2.70
N PHE A 84 9.53 -20.95 -3.49
CA PHE A 84 8.21 -21.31 -2.96
C PHE A 84 8.18 -22.70 -2.34
N VAL A 85 8.81 -23.69 -2.98
CA VAL A 85 8.97 -25.04 -2.42
C VAL A 85 9.83 -24.99 -1.15
N MET A 86 10.91 -24.21 -1.14
CA MET A 86 11.74 -24.02 0.05
C MET A 86 10.98 -23.39 1.21
N ALA A 87 10.17 -22.37 0.94
CA ALA A 87 9.30 -21.75 1.94
C ALA A 87 8.28 -22.74 2.49
N ALA A 88 7.70 -23.60 1.64
CA ALA A 88 6.83 -24.68 2.07
C ALA A 88 7.59 -25.67 2.95
N ILE A 89 8.73 -26.20 2.51
CA ILE A 89 9.55 -27.13 3.30
C ILE A 89 9.94 -26.50 4.65
N PHE A 90 10.31 -25.21 4.66
CA PHE A 90 10.63 -24.47 5.87
C PHE A 90 9.43 -24.38 6.83
N ALA A 91 8.23 -24.08 6.32
CA ALA A 91 7.00 -24.09 7.11
C ALA A 91 6.71 -25.47 7.72
N TRP A 92 7.08 -26.55 7.00
CA TRP A 92 6.94 -27.92 7.48
C TRP A 92 8.05 -28.32 8.48
N CYS A 93 9.25 -27.75 8.38
CA CYS A 93 10.35 -27.90 9.33
C CYS A 93 10.10 -27.15 10.65
N MET A 94 9.28 -26.10 10.67
CA MET A 94 8.99 -25.35 11.89
C MET A 94 8.17 -26.21 12.88
N PRO A 95 8.64 -26.50 14.10
CA PRO A 95 8.01 -27.46 15.00
C PRO A 95 6.62 -26.98 15.45
N ARG A 96 5.65 -27.90 15.49
CA ARG A 96 4.24 -27.64 15.83
C ARG A 96 4.04 -26.80 17.10
N ARG A 97 4.93 -26.93 18.09
CA ARG A 97 4.91 -26.13 19.33
C ARG A 97 5.02 -24.62 19.10
N TYR A 98 5.73 -24.17 18.06
CA TYR A 98 5.85 -22.75 17.70
C TYR A 98 4.62 -22.25 16.94
N ILE A 99 3.96 -23.13 16.18
CA ILE A 99 2.76 -22.79 15.40
C ILE A 99 1.54 -22.61 16.32
N TYR A 100 1.49 -23.34 17.44
CA TYR A 100 0.39 -23.29 18.40
C TYR A 100 0.70 -22.49 19.68
N LEU A 101 1.74 -21.66 19.69
CA LEU A 101 2.07 -20.79 20.83
C LEU A 101 0.93 -19.77 21.06
N GLY A 102 0.26 -19.84 22.21
CA GLY A 102 -0.86 -18.95 22.58
C GLY A 102 -2.25 -19.39 22.12
N ALA A 103 -2.38 -20.64 21.67
CA ALA A 103 -3.50 -21.10 20.89
C ALA A 103 -4.32 -22.16 21.70
N PRO A 104 -5.55 -21.86 22.18
CA PRO A 104 -6.27 -22.70 23.16
C PRO A 104 -6.73 -24.08 22.64
N ASP A 105 -6.81 -24.31 21.32
CA ASP A 105 -7.31 -25.56 20.75
C ASP A 105 -6.53 -26.05 19.50
N GLN A 106 -6.08 -27.30 19.46
CA GLN A 106 -5.19 -27.84 18.41
C GLN A 106 -5.94 -28.34 17.17
N ALA A 107 -6.98 -27.63 16.74
CA ALA A 107 -7.78 -28.00 15.57
C ALA A 107 -6.96 -28.00 14.27
N ARG A 108 -7.10 -29.07 13.47
CA ARG A 108 -6.37 -29.27 12.20
C ARG A 108 -6.56 -28.14 11.19
N TRP A 109 -7.70 -27.45 11.20
CA TRP A 109 -7.99 -26.34 10.28
C TRP A 109 -7.19 -25.06 10.59
N ARG A 110 -6.53 -24.98 11.76
CA ARG A 110 -5.63 -23.89 12.14
C ARG A 110 -4.15 -24.21 11.87
N ASP A 111 -3.84 -25.40 11.34
CA ASP A 111 -2.46 -25.73 10.96
C ASP A 111 -2.04 -24.82 9.79
N LEU A 112 -1.17 -23.85 10.10
CA LEU A 112 -0.67 -22.87 9.14
C LEU A 112 -0.01 -23.54 7.92
N ARG A 113 0.47 -24.79 8.08
CA ARG A 113 1.05 -25.58 6.99
C ARG A 113 0.02 -25.95 5.93
N ILE A 114 -1.21 -26.29 6.34
CA ILE A 114 -2.28 -26.64 5.41
C ILE A 114 -2.67 -25.40 4.60
N TRP A 115 -2.80 -24.25 5.27
CA TRP A 115 -3.06 -22.98 4.59
C TRP A 115 -1.93 -22.55 3.68
N ALA A 116 -0.67 -22.68 4.10
CA ALA A 116 0.47 -22.41 3.25
C ALA A 116 0.42 -23.26 1.98
N THR A 117 0.19 -24.58 2.11
CA THR A 117 0.08 -25.48 0.96
C THR A 117 -1.14 -25.15 0.08
N LEU A 118 -2.29 -24.84 0.71
CA LEU A 118 -3.54 -24.51 0.02
C LEU A 118 -3.48 -23.20 -0.76
N VAL A 119 -2.66 -22.23 -0.34
CA VAL A 119 -2.42 -20.98 -1.10
C VAL A 119 -1.32 -21.18 -2.14
N LEU A 120 -0.28 -21.97 -1.82
CA LEU A 120 0.87 -22.21 -2.70
C LEU A 120 0.49 -23.03 -3.94
N VAL A 121 -0.35 -24.06 -3.80
CA VAL A 121 -0.77 -24.95 -4.88
C VAL A 121 -1.52 -24.22 -6.01
N PRO A 122 -2.61 -23.47 -5.76
CA PRO A 122 -3.29 -22.72 -6.81
C PRO A 122 -2.40 -21.61 -7.37
N TYR A 123 -1.52 -21.00 -6.57
CA TYR A 123 -0.57 -20.01 -7.06
C TYR A 123 0.40 -20.63 -8.09
N MET A 124 0.94 -21.83 -7.81
CA MET A 124 1.79 -22.55 -8.78
C MET A 124 1.03 -22.96 -10.04
N ILE A 125 -0.24 -23.35 -9.90
CA ILE A 125 -1.09 -23.69 -11.06
C ILE A 125 -1.28 -22.45 -11.96
N ILE A 126 -1.62 -21.30 -11.37
CA ILE A 126 -1.78 -20.04 -12.12
C ILE A 126 -0.45 -19.61 -12.74
N TYR A 127 0.66 -19.71 -12.01
CA TYR A 127 1.98 -19.38 -12.50
C TYR A 127 2.35 -20.20 -13.75
N TYR A 128 2.15 -21.51 -13.71
CA TYR A 128 2.41 -22.39 -14.83
C TYR A 128 1.45 -22.14 -16.01
N TRP A 129 0.18 -21.87 -15.74
CA TRP A 129 -0.83 -21.65 -16.78
C TRP A 129 -0.67 -20.30 -17.48
N LEU A 130 -0.26 -19.27 -16.75
CA LEU A 130 -0.04 -17.92 -17.29
C LEU A 130 1.30 -17.80 -18.04
N GLY A 131 2.22 -18.77 -17.88
CA GLY A 131 3.47 -18.83 -18.64
C GLY A 131 4.41 -17.64 -18.39
N ILE A 132 4.32 -17.04 -17.20
CA ILE A 132 5.23 -15.98 -16.72
C ILE A 132 6.44 -16.61 -16.05
#